data_AF-A0A4V1X9Z0-F1
#
_entry.id   AF-A0A4V1X9Z0-F1
#
_cell.length_a   1.000
_cell.length_b   1.000
_cell.length_c   1.000
_cell.angle_alpha   90.00
_cell.angle_beta   90.00
_cell.angle_gamma   90.00
#
_symmetry.space_group_name_H-M   'P 1'
#
loop_
_entity.id
_entity.type
_entity.pdbx_description
1 polymer ?
#
loop_
_entity_poly.entity_id
_entity_poly.type
_entity_poly.pdbx_seq_one_letter_code
_entity_poly.pdbx_strand_id
1 'polypeptide(L)'
;MDFRAAPVDWNARMRAAAAAGFRRPERYFPVLISKEEGILSSPEQLKKLADIPETPKIIKTTWTTLLGSMDPANRISGEKAEVCVVAEPDCVTWHRRAEIEDDIDRLVWIGDTPRVALVVAAIKKSMTPTKTT
;
A
#
# COMPACT_ATOMS: atom_id res chain seq x y z
N MET A 1 -43.57 -16.71 -3.26
CA MET A 1 -42.74 -15.50 -3.07
C MET A 1 -41.38 -15.81 -3.67
N ASP A 2 -41.04 -15.12 -4.76
CA ASP A 2 -39.81 -15.35 -5.53
C ASP A 2 -38.72 -14.39 -5.01
N PHE A 3 -37.68 -14.91 -4.35
CA PHE A 3 -36.56 -14.12 -3.80
C PHE A 3 -35.37 -14.05 -4.78
N ARG A 4 -35.63 -13.89 -6.07
CA ARG A 4 -34.57 -13.64 -7.06
C ARG A 4 -34.39 -12.13 -7.21
N ALA A 5 -33.63 -11.52 -6.29
CA ALA A 5 -33.04 -10.22 -6.57
C ALA A 5 -32.18 -10.37 -7.84
N ALA A 6 -32.48 -9.57 -8.88
CA ALA A 6 -31.66 -9.53 -10.08
C ALA A 6 -30.19 -9.26 -9.68
N PRO A 7 -29.20 -9.88 -10.36
CA PRO A 7 -27.81 -9.64 -10.05
C PRO A 7 -27.55 -8.14 -10.14
N VAL A 8 -27.16 -7.54 -9.02
CA VAL A 8 -26.89 -6.11 -8.92
C VAL A 8 -25.75 -5.83 -9.88
N ASP A 9 -25.99 -5.06 -10.94
CA ASP A 9 -24.92 -4.62 -11.82
C ASP A 9 -24.05 -3.62 -11.04
N TRP A 10 -23.00 -4.18 -10.44
CA TRP A 10 -22.02 -3.46 -9.64
C TRP A 10 -21.42 -2.30 -10.43
N ASN A 11 -21.20 -2.48 -11.74
CA ASN A 11 -20.65 -1.44 -12.59
C ASN A 11 -21.65 -0.29 -12.80
N ALA A 12 -22.92 -0.60 -13.04
CA ALA A 12 -23.97 0.43 -13.16
C ALA A 12 -24.12 1.24 -11.86
N ARG A 13 -24.09 0.57 -10.70
CA ARG A 13 -24.17 1.22 -9.39
C ARG A 13 -22.96 2.10 -9.10
N MET A 14 -21.75 1.64 -9.43
CA MET A 14 -20.53 2.42 -9.27
C MET A 14 -20.47 3.64 -10.21
N ARG A 15 -20.97 3.52 -11.45
CA ARG A 15 -21.10 4.66 -12.37
C ARG A 15 -22.10 5.70 -11.85
N ALA A 16 -23.26 5.27 -11.36
CA ALA A 16 -24.25 6.16 -10.78
C ALA A 16 -23.72 6.88 -9.52
N ALA A 17 -22.99 6.15 -8.66
CA ALA A 17 -22.33 6.75 -7.51
C ALA A 17 -21.28 7.80 -7.95
N ALA A 18 -20.42 7.46 -8.91
CA ALA A 18 -19.43 8.40 -9.44
C ALA A 18 -20.06 9.64 -10.06
N ALA A 19 -21.16 9.48 -10.82
CA ALA A 19 -21.94 10.57 -11.38
C ALA A 19 -22.61 11.45 -10.31
N ALA A 20 -22.98 10.85 -9.17
CA ALA A 20 -23.48 11.56 -7.99
C ALA A 20 -22.36 12.20 -7.14
N GLY A 21 -21.12 12.19 -7.63
CA GLY A 21 -19.97 12.80 -6.94
C GLY A 21 -19.33 11.91 -5.87
N PHE A 22 -19.75 10.65 -5.74
CA PHE A 22 -19.05 9.70 -4.88
C PHE A 22 -17.65 9.45 -5.45
N ARG A 23 -16.63 9.94 -4.75
CA ARG A 23 -15.26 9.53 -4.97
C ARG A 23 -14.93 8.41 -4.00
N ARG A 24 -14.43 7.30 -4.54
CA ARG A 24 -13.88 6.24 -3.70
C ARG A 24 -12.78 6.87 -2.83
N PRO A 25 -12.74 6.59 -1.51
CA PRO A 25 -11.64 7.03 -0.68
C PRO A 25 -10.32 6.60 -1.32
N GLU A 26 -9.37 7.52 -1.35
CA GLU A 26 -8.04 7.25 -1.88
C GLU A 26 -7.45 6.08 -1.08
N ARG A 27 -7.01 5.05 -1.81
CA ARG A 27 -6.40 3.88 -1.20
C ARG A 27 -4.95 4.21 -0.90
N TYR A 28 -4.55 3.94 0.33
CA TYR A 28 -3.18 4.12 0.78
C TYR A 28 -2.56 2.80 1.17
N PHE A 29 -1.29 2.63 0.83
CA PHE A 29 -0.50 1.44 1.11
C PHE A 29 0.63 1.81 2.06
N PRO A 30 0.76 1.12 3.21
CA PRO A 30 1.89 1.32 4.10
C PRO A 30 3.12 0.63 3.53
N VAL A 31 4.25 1.32 3.61
CA VAL A 31 5.49 0.92 2.97
C VAL A 31 6.56 0.96 4.02
N LEU A 32 7.25 -0.15 4.19
CA LEU A 32 8.25 -0.30 5.22
C LEU A 32 9.50 0.52 4.93
N ILE A 33 9.95 1.26 5.95
CA ILE A 33 11.24 1.93 5.99
C ILE A 33 12.13 1.16 6.97
N SER A 34 12.87 0.18 6.47
CA SER A 34 13.83 -0.62 7.23
C SER A 34 14.92 -1.17 6.30
N LYS A 35 16.19 -1.03 6.70
CA LYS A 35 17.35 -1.63 5.99
C LYS A 35 17.47 -3.13 6.20
N GLU A 36 16.84 -3.67 7.23
CA GLU A 36 16.98 -5.08 7.62
C GLU A 36 16.00 -5.94 6.81
N GLU A 37 14.77 -5.45 6.62
CA GLU A 37 13.71 -6.13 5.88
C GLU A 37 13.69 -5.76 4.40
N GLY A 38 14.18 -4.58 4.02
CA GLY A 38 14.15 -4.10 2.64
C GLY A 38 15.27 -3.12 2.31
N ILE A 39 15.20 -2.50 1.12
CA ILE A 39 16.25 -1.59 0.65
C ILE A 39 16.00 -0.12 0.99
N LEU A 40 14.79 0.20 1.44
CA LEU A 40 14.40 1.55 1.81
C LEU A 40 14.73 1.81 3.27
N SER A 41 15.60 2.79 3.48
CA SER A 41 16.05 3.24 4.79
C SER A 41 15.56 4.63 5.16
N SER A 42 14.99 5.36 4.20
CA SER A 42 14.45 6.69 4.45
C SER A 42 13.28 7.03 3.51
N PRO A 43 12.38 7.94 3.94
CA PRO A 43 11.30 8.45 3.09
C PRO A 43 11.78 9.15 1.81
N GLU A 44 12.99 9.70 1.79
CA GLU A 44 13.55 10.38 0.61
C GLU A 44 13.91 9.39 -0.49
N GLN A 45 14.38 8.19 -0.12
CA GLN A 45 14.59 7.12 -1.10
C GLN A 45 13.26 6.70 -1.72
N LEU A 46 12.21 6.69 -0.89
CA LEU A 46 10.88 6.40 -1.35
C LEU A 46 10.35 7.45 -2.30
N LYS A 47 10.57 8.72 -1.96
CA LYS A 47 10.24 9.84 -2.83
C LYS A 47 10.84 9.68 -4.22
N LYS A 48 12.14 9.37 -4.29
CA LYS A 48 12.86 9.19 -5.55
C LYS A 48 12.37 7.99 -6.35
N LEU A 49 12.07 6.88 -5.68
CA LEU A 49 11.56 5.67 -6.34
C LEU A 49 10.18 5.94 -6.97
N ALA A 50 9.32 6.61 -6.20
CA ALA A 50 7.93 6.90 -6.52
C ALA A 50 7.73 8.06 -7.49
N ASP A 51 8.69 8.98 -7.57
CA ASP A 51 8.54 10.30 -8.20
C ASP A 51 7.40 11.14 -7.60
N ILE A 52 7.19 10.99 -6.28
CA ILE A 52 6.15 11.74 -5.56
C ILE A 52 6.60 13.18 -5.27
N PRO A 53 5.66 14.15 -5.29
CA PRO A 53 5.99 15.56 -5.17
C PRO A 53 6.61 15.91 -3.80
N GLU A 54 6.11 15.29 -2.74
CA GLU A 54 6.52 15.55 -1.37
C GLU A 54 7.08 14.30 -0.69
N THR A 55 7.96 14.52 0.29
CA THR A 55 8.51 13.42 1.07
C THR A 55 7.41 12.87 1.98
N PRO A 56 7.08 11.56 1.90
CA PRO A 56 6.02 10.99 2.71
C PRO A 56 6.43 10.99 4.19
N LYS A 57 5.44 11.14 5.07
CA LYS A 57 5.69 11.18 6.52
C LYS A 57 5.89 9.76 7.05
N ILE A 58 6.85 9.62 7.96
CA ILE A 58 7.02 8.40 8.75
C ILE A 58 5.87 8.31 9.76
N ILE A 59 5.22 7.16 9.75
CA ILE A 59 4.29 6.70 10.77
C ILE A 59 5.01 5.62 11.56
N LYS A 60 5.15 5.86 12.87
CA LYS A 60 5.62 4.85 13.82
C LYS A 60 4.44 3.99 14.22
N THR A 61 4.57 2.68 14.03
CA THR A 61 3.52 1.71 14.30
C THR A 61 4.12 0.41 14.83
N THR A 62 3.34 -0.66 14.86
CA THR A 62 3.77 -1.99 15.26
C THR A 62 3.43 -3.03 14.20
N TRP A 63 4.27 -4.05 14.14
CA TRP A 63 4.04 -5.29 13.42
C TRP A 63 2.92 -6.11 14.05
N THR A 64 2.21 -6.86 13.22
CA THR A 64 1.23 -7.84 13.64
C THR A 64 1.17 -8.99 12.64
N THR A 65 0.54 -10.09 13.05
CA THR A 65 0.27 -11.24 12.18
C THR A 65 -1.23 -11.31 11.89
N LEU A 66 -1.64 -12.10 10.91
CA LEU A 66 -3.06 -12.23 10.56
C LEU A 66 -3.93 -12.60 11.78
N LEU A 67 -3.42 -13.47 12.65
CA LEU A 67 -4.08 -13.89 13.90
C LEU A 67 -4.14 -12.75 14.93
N GLY A 68 -3.05 -11.98 15.09
CA GLY A 68 -3.00 -10.84 16.03
C GLY A 68 -3.81 -9.63 15.56
N SER A 69 -4.07 -9.54 14.26
CA SER A 69 -4.68 -8.40 13.58
C SER A 69 -6.19 -8.23 13.83
N MET A 70 -6.86 -9.26 14.35
CA MET A 70 -8.31 -9.25 14.55
C MET A 70 -8.76 -8.49 15.81
N ASP A 71 -7.84 -8.20 16.74
CA ASP A 71 -8.11 -7.43 17.96
C ASP A 71 -7.26 -6.15 18.01
N PRO A 72 -7.86 -4.95 17.90
CA PRO A 72 -7.17 -3.68 18.02
C PRO A 72 -6.38 -3.48 19.33
N ALA A 73 -6.69 -4.24 20.39
CA ALA A 73 -5.91 -4.21 21.64
C ALA A 73 -4.44 -4.64 21.41
N ASN A 74 -4.18 -5.47 20.39
CA ASN A 74 -2.84 -5.95 20.06
C ASN A 74 -1.96 -4.90 19.35
N ARG A 75 -2.49 -3.70 19.05
CA ARG A 75 -1.75 -2.65 18.34
C ARG A 75 -0.51 -2.12 19.08
N ILE A 76 -0.43 -2.30 20.40
CA ILE A 76 0.68 -1.78 21.21
C ILE A 76 1.66 -2.86 21.66
N SER A 77 1.34 -4.14 21.45
CA SER A 77 2.13 -5.27 21.94
C SER A 77 3.12 -5.81 20.92
N GLY A 78 2.99 -5.42 19.64
CA GLY A 78 3.89 -5.84 18.57
C GLY A 78 5.25 -5.13 18.56
N GLU A 79 6.18 -5.69 17.80
CA GLU A 79 7.46 -5.07 17.48
C GLU A 79 7.25 -3.74 16.75
N LYS A 80 8.10 -2.74 16.99
CA LYS A 80 7.96 -1.42 16.35
C LYS A 80 8.32 -1.47 14.87
N ALA A 81 7.53 -0.78 14.05
CA ALA A 81 7.76 -0.61 12.63
C ALA A 81 7.69 0.88 12.25
N GLU A 82 8.48 1.28 11.26
CA GLU A 82 8.40 2.60 10.65
C GLU A 82 7.93 2.46 9.21
N VAL A 83 6.83 3.13 8.88
CA VAL A 83 6.22 3.04 7.55
C VAL A 83 5.91 4.40 6.98
N CYS A 84 5.98 4.53 5.66
CA CYS A 84 5.41 5.65 4.92
C CYS A 84 4.11 5.19 4.27
N VAL A 85 3.12 6.07 4.14
CA VAL A 85 1.88 5.74 3.43
C VAL A 85 1.87 6.40 2.07
N VAL A 86 1.49 5.64 1.05
CA VAL A 86 1.58 6.05 -0.34
C VAL A 86 0.27 5.76 -1.06
N ALA A 87 -0.17 6.68 -1.91
CA ALA A 87 -1.43 6.55 -2.63
C ALA A 87 -1.34 5.48 -3.73
N GLU A 88 -2.48 4.87 -4.06
CA GLU A 88 -2.60 3.84 -5.11
C GLU A 88 -1.96 4.22 -6.46
N PRO A 89 -2.12 5.45 -6.99
CA PRO A 89 -1.50 5.82 -8.26
C PRO A 89 0.04 5.76 -8.21
N ASP A 90 0.62 6.14 -7.08
CA ASP A 90 2.07 6.12 -6.88
C ASP A 90 2.57 4.68 -6.70
N CYS A 91 1.80 3.83 -6.01
CA CYS A 91 2.11 2.41 -5.84
C CYS A 91 2.23 1.67 -7.18
N VAL A 92 1.38 2.00 -8.17
CA VAL A 92 1.48 1.43 -9.54
C VAL A 92 2.81 1.78 -10.20
N THR A 93 3.29 3.00 -10.03
CA THR A 93 4.61 3.43 -10.53
C THR A 93 5.73 2.60 -9.91
N TRP A 94 5.58 2.18 -8.65
CA TRP A 94 6.60 1.41 -7.96
C TRP A 94 6.71 -0.01 -8.45
N HIS A 95 5.59 -0.70 -8.66
CA HIS A 95 5.62 -2.07 -9.21
C HIS A 95 6.31 -2.11 -10.58
N ARG A 96 6.37 -0.99 -11.30
CA ARG A 96 7.14 -0.87 -12.55
C ARG A 96 8.64 -0.68 -12.33
N ARG A 97 9.04 -0.01 -11.24
CA ARG A 97 10.43 0.40 -10.97
C ARG A 97 11.15 -0.48 -9.95
N ALA A 98 10.43 -1.27 -9.18
CA ALA A 98 10.95 -2.09 -8.10
C ALA A 98 10.27 -3.46 -8.04
N GLU A 99 10.96 -4.38 -7.39
CA GLU A 99 10.40 -5.62 -6.86
C GLU A 99 9.86 -5.33 -5.47
N ILE A 100 8.59 -5.66 -5.27
CA ILE A 100 7.83 -5.38 -4.05
C ILE A 100 7.34 -6.72 -3.52
N GLU A 101 7.59 -6.95 -2.24
CA GLU A 101 7.06 -8.06 -1.47
C GLU A 101 5.86 -7.55 -0.66
N ASP A 102 4.73 -8.23 -0.79
CA ASP A 102 3.46 -7.93 -0.12
C ASP A 102 2.89 -9.20 0.53
N ASP A 103 3.66 -9.77 1.46
CA ASP A 103 3.28 -10.97 2.20
C ASP A 103 2.15 -10.68 3.21
N ILE A 104 1.15 -11.57 3.25
CA ILE A 104 0.03 -11.51 4.19
C ILE A 104 0.48 -11.63 5.66
N ASP A 105 1.69 -12.16 5.90
CA ASP A 105 2.26 -12.25 7.24
C ASP A 105 2.97 -10.95 7.68
N ARG A 106 3.19 -10.00 6.76
CA ARG A 106 3.79 -8.69 7.05
C ARG A 106 2.72 -7.63 7.23
N LEU A 107 1.97 -7.70 8.33
CA LEU A 107 0.94 -6.72 8.66
C LEU A 107 1.47 -5.66 9.61
N VAL A 108 1.09 -4.41 9.38
CA VAL A 108 1.32 -3.30 10.30
C VAL A 108 0.00 -2.63 10.66
N TRP A 109 -0.10 -2.11 11.86
CA TRP A 109 -1.26 -1.32 12.26
C TRP A 109 -1.23 0.06 11.58
N ILE A 110 -2.33 0.48 10.98
CA ILE A 110 -2.52 1.86 10.50
C ILE A 110 -3.85 2.36 11.06
N GLY A 111 -3.76 3.22 12.09
CA GLY A 111 -4.91 3.52 12.93
C GLY A 111 -5.41 2.25 13.61
N ASP A 112 -6.70 1.95 13.47
CA ASP A 112 -7.34 0.76 14.05
C ASP A 112 -7.52 -0.37 13.03
N THR A 113 -6.78 -0.35 11.92
CA THR A 113 -6.87 -1.38 10.89
C THR A 113 -5.49 -1.95 10.56
N PRO A 114 -5.33 -3.29 10.58
CA PRO A 114 -4.13 -3.92 10.09
C PRO A 114 -4.07 -3.84 8.56
N ARG A 115 -2.88 -3.59 8.02
CA ARG A 115 -2.64 -3.43 6.59
C ARG A 115 -1.37 -4.17 6.21
N VAL A 116 -1.38 -4.82 5.05
CA VAL A 116 -0.17 -5.45 4.50
C VAL A 116 0.85 -4.36 4.21
N ALA A 117 2.03 -4.46 4.81
CA ALA A 117 3.15 -3.59 4.56
C ALA A 117 3.83 -4.03 3.26
N LEU A 118 4.03 -3.07 2.37
CA LEU A 118 4.82 -3.27 1.17
C LEU A 118 6.31 -3.13 1.53
N VAL A 119 7.10 -4.13 1.16
CA VAL A 119 8.55 -4.12 1.33
C VAL A 119 9.20 -4.02 -0.04
N VAL A 120 10.07 -3.03 -0.23
CA VAL A 120 10.84 -2.91 -1.47
C VAL A 120 12.08 -3.80 -1.35
N ALA A 121 12.11 -4.87 -2.12
CA ALA A 121 13.19 -5.86 -2.11
C ALA A 121 14.34 -5.48 -3.05
N ALA A 122 14.03 -4.91 -4.22
CA ALA A 122 15.04 -4.51 -5.20
C ALA A 122 14.55 -3.39 -6.12
N ILE A 123 15.48 -2.61 -6.68
CA ILE A 123 15.19 -1.69 -7.79
C ILE A 123 15.41 -2.44 -9.10
N LYS A 124 14.41 -2.45 -9.98
CA LYS A 124 14.54 -3.04 -11.31
C LYS A 124 15.55 -2.24 -12.10
N LYS A 125 16.52 -2.92 -12.73
CA LYS A 125 17.45 -2.24 -13.65
C LYS A 125 16.62 -1.55 -14.74
N SER A 126 16.88 -0.26 -14.96
CA SER A 126 16.27 0.50 -16.05
C SER A 126 16.43 -0.29 -17.34
N MET A 127 15.34 -0.60 -18.05
CA MET A 127 15.43 -0.91 -19.47
C MET A 127 15.99 0.35 -20.12
N THR A 128 17.28 0.34 -20.45
CA THR A 128 17.87 1.37 -21.28
C THR A 128 17.06 1.43 -22.56
N PRO A 129 16.57 2.60 -22.99
CA PRO A 129 16.04 2.72 -24.34
C PRO A 129 17.19 2.38 -25.27
N THR A 130 17.04 1.28 -26.01
CA THR A 130 17.97 0.91 -27.07
C THR A 130 17.94 2.08 -28.05
N LYS A 131 18.98 2.92 -28.05
CA LYS A 131 19.20 3.89 -29.10
C LYS A 131 19.36 3.09 -30.39
N THR A 132 18.32 3.06 -31.21
CA THR A 132 18.42 2.60 -32.59
C THR A 132 19.12 3.73 -33.35
N THR A 133 20.39 3.48 -33.69
CA THR A 133 21.17 4.25 -34.66
C THR A 133 20.58 4.07 -36.04
#